data_AF-A0A4Q2ZV27-F1
#
_entry.id   AF-A0A4Q2ZV27-F1
#
_cell.length_a   1.000
_cell.length_b   1.000
_cell.length_c   1.000
_cell.angle_alpha   90.00
_cell.angle_beta   90.00
_cell.angle_gamma   90.00
#
_symmetry.space_group_name_H-M   'P 1'
#
loop_
_entity.id
_entity.type
_entity.pdbx_description
1 polymer ?
#
loop_
_entity_poly.entity_id
_entity_poly.type
_entity_poly.pdbx_seq_one_letter_code
_entity_poly.pdbx_strand_id
1 'polypeptide(L)'
;MRLAYPKQNILDWITQQWNIVFGKKIRPKTAPWLMGPFGALNGISDKFVQQLAASEGLVITRNDKVRGLIPSLKDLNFTDEALSRLSPHIIDFYERTGSYQLGFSVKWNPLFRSFGTLVNLLFSNRINQLNIPTGNVSGQQITSEIITLSDPDSGIVIYTVWYRTFRSTGRVLYSGIYTTCTLPSGKVCVKAIFPLPKGNATVIMAPHIGPNGELRLDGSGKKFGDPGFYFLLNDSKDNVSSQYIRSFRDQLTISGCGENIVAEQILTLWGMRVLRFNYSISCGVSN
;
A
#
# COMPACT_ATOMS: atom_id res chain seq x y z
N MET A 1 -11.63 29.97 -5.75
CA MET A 1 -12.34 28.71 -6.06
C MET A 1 -11.40 27.54 -5.81
N ARG A 2 -11.85 26.47 -5.15
CA ARG A 2 -11.03 25.26 -4.95
C ARG A 2 -11.13 24.44 -6.23
N LEU A 3 -10.03 24.28 -6.96
CA LEU A 3 -10.04 23.62 -8.27
C LEU A 3 -8.86 22.66 -8.35
N ALA A 4 -9.15 21.44 -8.81
CA ALA A 4 -8.17 20.51 -9.31
C ALA A 4 -7.40 21.16 -10.47
N TYR A 5 -6.17 20.71 -10.69
CA TYR A 5 -5.30 21.29 -11.70
C TYR A 5 -5.95 21.21 -13.10
N PRO A 6 -6.08 22.32 -13.85
CA PRO A 6 -6.88 22.35 -15.07
C PRO A 6 -6.25 21.60 -16.26
N LYS A 7 -4.92 21.46 -16.31
CA LYS A 7 -4.20 20.74 -17.37
C LYS A 7 -4.05 19.25 -17.03
N GLN A 8 -5.16 18.54 -16.94
CA GLN A 8 -5.18 17.09 -16.76
C GLN A 8 -6.39 16.47 -17.48
N ASN A 9 -6.47 15.14 -17.50
CA ASN A 9 -7.60 14.49 -18.13
C ASN A 9 -8.92 14.80 -17.40
N ILE A 10 -10.02 14.93 -18.14
CA ILE A 10 -11.34 15.31 -17.63
C ILE A 10 -11.84 14.37 -16.52
N LEU A 11 -11.65 13.05 -16.65
CA LEU A 11 -12.08 12.09 -15.62
C LEU A 11 -11.26 12.25 -14.33
N ASP A 12 -9.96 12.51 -14.45
CA ASP A 12 -9.09 12.76 -13.30
C ASP A 12 -9.50 14.08 -12.63
N TRP A 13 -9.78 15.11 -13.43
CA TRP A 13 -10.27 16.37 -12.93
C TRP A 13 -11.59 16.18 -12.17
N ILE A 14 -12.57 15.44 -12.69
CA ILE A 14 -13.85 15.19 -12.01
C ILE A 14 -13.66 14.44 -10.70
N THR A 15 -12.89 13.35 -10.69
CA THR A 15 -12.67 12.54 -9.48
C THR A 15 -11.89 13.30 -8.42
N GLN A 16 -10.87 14.05 -8.82
CA GLN A 16 -10.14 14.96 -7.97
C GLN A 16 -11.04 16.06 -7.40
N GLN A 17 -11.89 16.63 -8.25
CA GLN A 17 -12.78 17.69 -7.84
C GLN A 17 -13.85 17.21 -6.85
N TRP A 18 -14.34 15.98 -7.02
CA TRP A 18 -15.17 15.31 -6.03
C TRP A 18 -14.43 15.14 -4.69
N ASN A 19 -13.17 14.72 -4.70
CA ASN A 19 -12.37 14.64 -3.47
C ASN A 19 -12.17 16.00 -2.80
N ILE A 20 -11.93 17.07 -3.57
CA ILE A 20 -11.73 18.43 -3.03
C ILE A 20 -13.01 18.98 -2.40
N VAL A 21 -14.15 18.71 -3.03
CA VAL A 21 -15.45 19.25 -2.60
C VAL A 21 -16.00 18.48 -1.40
N PHE A 22 -15.96 17.14 -1.45
CA PHE A 22 -16.54 16.27 -0.41
C PHE A 22 -15.52 15.76 0.61
N GLY A 23 -14.23 16.02 0.40
CA GLY A 23 -13.16 15.66 1.32
C GLY A 23 -13.03 16.63 2.49
N LYS A 24 -12.45 16.12 3.56
CA LYS A 24 -12.06 16.90 4.75
C LYS A 24 -10.76 17.65 4.46
N LYS A 25 -10.73 18.96 4.71
CA LYS A 25 -9.48 19.73 4.65
C LYS A 25 -8.55 19.27 5.78
N ILE A 26 -7.30 18.99 5.43
CA ILE A 26 -6.27 18.66 6.43
C ILE A 26 -5.14 19.67 6.36
N ARG A 27 -4.54 19.97 7.51
CA ARG A 27 -3.26 20.67 7.58
C ARG A 27 -2.19 19.60 7.80
N PRO A 28 -1.14 19.52 6.95
CA PRO A 28 -0.10 18.50 7.09
C PRO A 28 0.47 18.40 8.50
N LYS A 29 0.71 19.55 9.14
CA LYS A 29 1.24 19.64 10.52
C LYS A 29 0.33 19.00 11.57
N THR A 30 -1.00 18.99 11.37
CA THR A 30 -1.96 18.44 12.35
C THR A 30 -2.38 17.01 12.04
N ALA A 31 -1.98 16.45 10.89
CA ALA A 31 -2.28 15.08 10.49
C ALA A 31 -1.06 14.36 9.89
N PRO A 32 0.14 14.41 10.53
CA PRO A 32 1.35 13.82 9.97
C PRO A 32 1.22 12.30 9.76
N TRP A 33 0.42 11.63 10.60
CA TRP A 33 0.11 10.20 10.49
C TRP A 33 -0.43 9.81 9.10
N LEU A 34 -1.18 10.71 8.46
CA LEU A 34 -1.83 10.49 7.18
C LEU A 34 -0.99 10.96 5.98
N MET A 35 0.03 11.80 6.22
CA MET A 35 0.85 12.33 5.14
C MET A 35 1.73 11.25 4.51
N GLY A 36 2.04 11.47 3.25
CA GLY A 36 2.88 10.62 2.41
C GLY A 36 3.15 11.35 1.09
N PRO A 37 4.12 10.89 0.29
CA PRO A 37 4.44 11.56 -0.95
C PRO A 37 3.28 11.49 -1.95
N PHE A 38 3.18 12.52 -2.78
CA PHE A 38 2.17 12.64 -3.82
C PHE A 38 2.79 12.37 -5.19
N GLY A 39 2.02 11.75 -6.07
CA GLY A 39 2.47 11.51 -7.44
C GLY A 39 2.50 12.82 -8.25
N ALA A 40 3.50 12.97 -9.10
CA ALA A 40 3.49 13.99 -10.14
C ALA A 40 2.45 13.64 -11.22
N LEU A 41 2.01 14.63 -12.01
CA LEU A 41 1.01 14.43 -13.06
C LEU A 41 1.41 13.36 -14.10
N ASN A 42 2.71 13.20 -14.35
CA ASN A 42 3.25 12.30 -15.37
C ASN A 42 4.15 11.19 -14.79
N GLY A 43 4.22 11.08 -13.45
CA GLY A 43 5.10 10.17 -12.73
C GLY A 43 4.35 8.96 -12.22
N ILE A 44 4.45 7.82 -12.91
CA ILE A 44 3.79 6.58 -12.49
C ILE A 44 4.85 5.48 -12.33
N SER A 45 4.70 4.67 -11.29
CA SER A 45 5.53 3.49 -10.99
C SER A 45 7.02 3.82 -10.87
N ASP A 46 7.85 3.36 -11.81
CA ASP A 46 9.30 3.52 -11.70
C ASP A 46 9.76 4.98 -11.79
N LYS A 47 9.09 5.76 -12.64
CA LYS A 47 9.35 7.20 -12.78
C LYS A 47 9.04 7.96 -11.50
N PHE A 48 8.06 7.50 -10.71
CA PHE A 48 7.74 8.13 -9.44
C PHE A 48 8.90 7.99 -8.45
N VAL A 49 9.53 6.83 -8.37
CA VAL A 49 10.68 6.60 -7.47
C VAL A 49 11.83 7.56 -7.81
N GLN A 50 12.15 7.68 -9.09
CA GLN A 50 13.18 8.61 -9.58
C GLN A 50 12.82 10.07 -9.28
N GLN A 51 11.57 10.47 -9.50
CA GLN A 51 11.11 11.83 -9.25
C GLN A 51 11.11 12.18 -7.76
N LEU A 52 10.66 11.26 -6.90
CA LEU A 52 10.65 11.44 -5.45
C LEU A 52 12.08 11.62 -4.93
N ALA A 53 12.99 10.74 -5.36
CA ALA A 53 14.40 10.84 -5.00
C ALA A 53 15.02 12.16 -5.47
N ALA A 54 14.78 12.58 -6.72
CA ALA A 54 15.29 13.84 -7.24
C ALA A 54 14.71 15.07 -6.52
N SER A 55 13.42 15.04 -6.15
CA SER A 55 12.78 16.18 -5.46
C SER A 55 13.22 16.35 -4.01
N GLU A 56 13.60 15.26 -3.34
CA GLU A 56 14.00 15.26 -1.94
C GLU A 56 15.51 15.04 -1.74
N GLY A 57 16.29 14.92 -2.84
CA GLY A 57 17.74 14.72 -2.78
C GLY A 57 18.17 13.33 -2.26
N LEU A 58 17.35 12.30 -2.43
CA LEU A 58 17.58 10.97 -1.86
C LEU A 58 18.37 10.05 -2.82
N VAL A 59 19.10 9.10 -2.24
CA VAL A 59 19.83 8.05 -2.96
C VAL A 59 18.95 6.81 -3.09
N ILE A 60 18.81 6.30 -4.31
CA ILE A 60 18.03 5.09 -4.61
C ILE A 60 18.92 3.86 -4.54
N THR A 61 18.53 2.88 -3.74
CA THR A 61 19.08 1.52 -3.76
C THR A 61 18.00 0.53 -4.17
N ARG A 62 18.26 -0.25 -5.23
CA ARG A 62 17.33 -1.21 -5.83
C ARG A 62 17.69 -2.65 -5.48
N ASN A 63 16.70 -3.54 -5.57
CA ASN A 63 16.85 -4.97 -5.27
C ASN A 63 17.56 -5.24 -3.93
N ASP A 64 17.23 -4.46 -2.90
CA ASP A 64 17.79 -4.70 -1.57
C ASP A 64 17.25 -6.03 -1.03
N LYS A 65 18.13 -7.03 -0.95
CA LYS A 65 17.79 -8.38 -0.47
C LYS A 65 17.77 -8.46 1.05
N VAL A 66 18.44 -7.54 1.73
CA VAL A 66 18.60 -7.56 3.17
C VAL A 66 17.43 -6.85 3.85
N ARG A 67 16.88 -5.81 3.22
CA ARG A 67 15.78 -5.02 3.79
C ARG A 67 14.39 -5.56 3.44
N GLY A 68 13.42 -5.18 4.26
CA GLY A 68 12.01 -5.52 4.12
C GLY A 68 11.10 -4.30 4.09
N LEU A 69 9.80 -4.54 4.22
CA LEU A 69 8.76 -3.52 4.16
C LEU A 69 8.81 -2.54 5.33
N ILE A 70 9.24 -3.04 6.49
CA ILE A 70 9.37 -2.26 7.72
C ILE A 70 10.70 -2.60 8.39
N PRO A 71 11.36 -1.64 9.06
CA PRO A 71 12.66 -1.91 9.69
C PRO A 71 12.59 -2.95 10.81
N SER A 72 11.52 -2.89 11.61
CA SER A 72 11.31 -3.76 12.77
C SER A 72 9.82 -3.93 13.03
N LEU A 73 9.34 -5.16 13.17
CA LEU A 73 7.95 -5.42 13.58
C LEU A 73 7.68 -5.00 15.03
N LYS A 74 8.74 -4.90 15.85
CA LYS A 74 8.62 -4.45 17.24
C LYS A 74 8.14 -2.99 17.33
N ASP A 75 8.39 -2.21 16.29
CA ASP A 75 8.00 -0.80 16.21
C ASP A 75 6.48 -0.62 16.11
N LEU A 76 5.73 -1.70 15.87
CA LEU A 76 4.26 -1.70 15.91
C LEU A 76 3.67 -1.70 17.33
N ASN A 77 4.50 -1.62 18.36
CA ASN A 77 4.12 -1.44 19.77
C ASN A 77 3.15 -2.54 20.28
N PHE A 78 3.46 -3.80 19.97
CA PHE A 78 2.79 -4.94 20.58
C PHE A 78 3.24 -5.14 22.03
N THR A 79 2.43 -5.82 22.85
CA THR A 79 2.92 -6.30 24.15
C THR A 79 3.90 -7.45 23.95
N ASP A 80 4.82 -7.65 24.90
CA ASP A 80 5.82 -8.72 24.82
C ASP A 80 5.16 -10.11 24.75
N GLU A 81 4.04 -10.31 25.45
CA GLU A 81 3.29 -11.57 25.39
C GLU A 81 2.63 -11.78 24.03
N ALA A 82 2.21 -10.72 23.35
CA ALA A 82 1.66 -10.83 22.01
C ALA A 82 2.77 -11.13 21.00
N LEU A 83 3.89 -10.42 21.10
CA LEU A 83 5.04 -10.59 20.21
C LEU A 83 5.65 -12.00 20.33
N SER A 84 5.69 -12.59 21.54
CA SER A 84 6.20 -13.95 21.73
C SER A 84 5.37 -15.04 21.07
N ARG A 85 4.09 -14.76 20.74
CA ARG A 85 3.24 -15.67 19.96
C ARG A 85 3.46 -15.53 18.46
N LEU A 86 3.96 -14.40 17.98
CA LEU A 86 4.13 -14.14 16.55
C LEU A 86 5.17 -15.09 15.97
N SER A 87 4.82 -15.75 14.85
CA SER A 87 5.76 -16.62 14.15
C SER A 87 7.03 -15.86 13.74
N PRO A 88 8.25 -16.34 14.10
CA PRO A 88 9.51 -15.70 13.71
C PRO A 88 9.67 -15.54 12.20
N HIS A 89 9.11 -16.45 11.40
CA HIS A 89 9.14 -16.34 9.94
C HIS A 89 8.28 -15.19 9.41
N ILE A 90 7.21 -14.82 10.10
CA ILE A 90 6.43 -13.62 9.75
C ILE A 90 7.25 -12.36 10.06
N ILE A 91 7.99 -12.36 11.16
CA ILE A 91 8.91 -11.27 11.51
C ILE A 91 9.97 -11.11 10.42
N ASP A 92 10.68 -12.21 10.09
CA ASP A 92 11.71 -12.19 9.06
C ASP A 92 11.14 -11.78 7.68
N PHE A 93 9.93 -12.23 7.32
CA PHE A 93 9.29 -11.79 6.08
C PHE A 93 9.07 -10.29 6.00
N TYR A 94 8.59 -9.64 7.07
CA TYR A 94 8.35 -8.19 7.05
C TYR A 94 9.65 -7.37 7.11
N GLU A 95 10.66 -7.87 7.82
CA GLU A 95 11.96 -7.20 8.01
C GLU A 95 12.94 -7.47 6.87
N ARG A 96 12.76 -8.56 6.09
CA ARG A 96 13.62 -9.00 4.98
C ARG A 96 12.86 -9.43 3.73
N THR A 97 11.77 -8.74 3.43
CA THR A 97 10.87 -9.05 2.29
C THR A 97 11.59 -9.21 0.94
N GLY A 98 12.73 -8.54 0.73
CA GLY A 98 13.53 -8.67 -0.50
C GLY A 98 14.09 -10.09 -0.76
N SER A 99 14.22 -10.90 0.29
CA SER A 99 14.67 -12.30 0.23
C SER A 99 13.53 -13.30 -0.10
N TYR A 100 12.28 -12.84 -0.18
CA TYR A 100 11.13 -13.72 -0.39
C TYR A 100 10.62 -13.68 -1.82
N GLN A 101 10.19 -14.85 -2.28
CA GLN A 101 9.44 -15.01 -3.53
C GLN A 101 7.94 -15.04 -3.23
N LEU A 102 7.16 -14.36 -4.07
CA LEU A 102 5.72 -14.27 -3.92
C LEU A 102 5.00 -14.84 -5.13
N GLY A 103 4.01 -15.67 -4.86
CA GLY A 103 2.94 -16.03 -5.77
C GLY A 103 1.61 -15.49 -5.26
N PHE A 104 0.66 -15.26 -6.16
CA PHE A 104 -0.68 -14.88 -5.76
C PHE A 104 -1.76 -15.47 -6.66
N SER A 105 -2.95 -15.57 -6.09
CA SER A 105 -4.18 -15.95 -6.75
C SER A 105 -5.29 -14.98 -6.38
N VAL A 106 -6.14 -14.62 -7.33
CA VAL A 106 -7.28 -13.70 -7.12
C VAL A 106 -8.57 -14.43 -7.38
N LYS A 107 -9.52 -14.29 -6.46
CA LYS A 107 -10.92 -14.73 -6.64
C LYS A 107 -11.83 -13.52 -6.49
N TRP A 108 -12.45 -13.11 -7.59
CA TRP A 108 -13.48 -12.07 -7.61
C TRP A 108 -14.84 -12.63 -7.23
N ASN A 109 -15.62 -11.83 -6.51
CA ASN A 109 -17.06 -12.05 -6.41
C ASN A 109 -17.69 -11.80 -7.79
N PRO A 110 -18.48 -12.74 -8.35
CA PRO A 110 -19.13 -12.59 -9.65
C PRO A 110 -19.92 -11.29 -9.80
N LEU A 111 -20.57 -10.81 -8.73
CA LEU A 111 -21.35 -9.57 -8.72
C LEU A 111 -20.48 -8.32 -8.93
N PHE A 112 -19.19 -8.40 -8.61
CA PHE A 112 -18.24 -7.28 -8.67
C PHE A 112 -17.18 -7.41 -9.77
N ARG A 113 -17.27 -8.43 -10.64
CA ARG A 113 -16.33 -8.60 -11.76
C ARG A 113 -16.40 -7.45 -12.77
N SER A 114 -17.62 -7.00 -13.08
CA SER A 114 -17.84 -5.82 -13.94
C SER A 114 -17.29 -4.54 -13.29
N PHE A 115 -17.40 -4.42 -11.96
CA PHE A 115 -16.81 -3.31 -11.21
C PHE A 115 -15.27 -3.31 -11.29
N GLY A 116 -14.63 -4.47 -11.16
CA GLY A 116 -13.17 -4.60 -11.37
C GLY A 116 -12.74 -4.17 -12.78
N THR A 117 -13.54 -4.50 -13.79
CA THR A 117 -13.32 -4.06 -15.18
C THR A 117 -13.50 -2.55 -15.34
N LEU A 118 -14.51 -1.96 -14.69
CA LEU A 118 -14.76 -0.52 -14.71
C LEU A 118 -13.65 0.26 -13.98
N VAL A 119 -13.20 -0.20 -12.81
CA VAL A 119 -12.07 0.39 -12.09
C VAL A 119 -10.81 0.29 -12.95
N ASN A 120 -10.52 -0.86 -13.57
CA ASN A 120 -9.40 -0.94 -14.51
C ASN A 120 -9.59 -0.04 -15.74
N LEU A 121 -10.78 0.12 -16.31
CA LEU A 121 -10.97 1.03 -17.44
C LEU A 121 -10.75 2.51 -17.06
N LEU A 122 -11.20 2.91 -15.86
CA LEU A 122 -11.05 4.27 -15.36
C LEU A 122 -9.63 4.59 -14.90
N PHE A 123 -8.90 3.59 -14.42
CA PHE A 123 -7.62 3.79 -13.71
C PHE A 123 -6.41 3.03 -14.30
N SER A 124 -6.57 1.96 -15.09
CA SER A 124 -5.46 1.09 -15.56
C SER A 124 -4.47 1.81 -16.46
N ASN A 125 -4.93 2.68 -17.37
CA ASN A 125 -4.02 3.43 -18.25
C ASN A 125 -3.22 4.54 -17.53
N ARG A 126 -3.58 4.89 -16.28
CA ARG A 126 -3.06 6.07 -15.56
C ARG A 126 -2.51 5.77 -14.17
N ILE A 127 -2.89 4.63 -13.62
CA ILE A 127 -2.39 4.03 -12.39
C ILE A 127 -1.84 2.66 -12.82
N ASN A 128 -0.70 2.66 -13.51
CA ASN A 128 0.12 1.45 -13.74
C ASN A 128 0.65 0.82 -12.42
N GLN A 129 0.03 1.14 -11.29
CA GLN A 129 0.36 0.70 -9.94
C GLN A 129 -0.72 -0.23 -9.36
N LEU A 130 -1.80 -0.51 -10.11
CA LEU A 130 -2.88 -1.39 -9.66
C LEU A 130 -3.44 -2.21 -10.82
N ASN A 131 -2.58 -3.01 -11.48
CA ASN A 131 -3.03 -3.93 -12.53
C ASN A 131 -3.56 -5.23 -11.91
N ILE A 132 -4.63 -5.13 -11.10
CA ILE A 132 -5.27 -6.33 -10.56
C ILE A 132 -5.88 -7.11 -11.75
N PRO A 133 -5.58 -8.41 -11.90
CA PRO A 133 -6.24 -9.23 -12.91
C PRO A 133 -7.75 -9.11 -12.77
N THR A 134 -8.45 -8.73 -13.85
CA THR A 134 -9.92 -8.57 -13.85
C THR A 134 -10.65 -9.92 -13.80
N GLY A 135 -9.95 -11.01 -14.08
CA GLY A 135 -10.42 -12.38 -13.97
C GLY A 135 -9.90 -13.09 -12.72
N ASN A 136 -10.47 -14.25 -12.45
CA ASN A 136 -9.90 -15.16 -11.46
C ASN A 136 -8.59 -15.71 -12.01
N VAL A 137 -7.49 -15.53 -11.29
CA VAL A 137 -6.18 -16.10 -11.64
C VAL A 137 -5.68 -16.97 -10.51
N SER A 138 -4.96 -18.03 -10.86
CA SER A 138 -4.36 -18.95 -9.89
C SER A 138 -2.87 -19.09 -10.18
N GLY A 139 -2.05 -19.04 -9.13
CA GLY A 139 -0.63 -19.36 -9.20
C GLY A 139 0.22 -18.38 -10.01
N GLN A 140 -0.16 -17.09 -10.09
CA GLN A 140 0.67 -16.11 -10.78
C GLN A 140 1.92 -15.77 -9.95
N GLN A 141 3.08 -15.92 -10.56
CA GLN A 141 4.35 -15.55 -9.94
C GLN A 141 4.63 -14.05 -10.10
N ILE A 142 5.08 -13.44 -9.02
CA ILE A 142 5.42 -12.01 -8.95
C ILE A 142 6.91 -11.88 -8.73
N THR A 143 7.56 -10.98 -9.48
CA THR A 143 8.88 -10.50 -9.13
C THR A 143 8.73 -9.44 -8.05
N SER A 144 9.37 -9.68 -6.89
CA SER A 144 9.33 -8.80 -5.71
C SER A 144 10.67 -8.07 -5.59
N GLU A 145 10.61 -6.74 -5.60
CA GLU A 145 11.76 -5.85 -5.44
C GLU A 145 11.51 -4.88 -4.28
N ILE A 146 12.48 -4.78 -3.38
CA ILE A 146 12.54 -3.70 -2.38
C ILE A 146 13.47 -2.63 -2.90
N ILE A 147 12.94 -1.41 -3.00
CA ILE A 147 13.69 -0.21 -3.36
C ILE A 147 13.70 0.70 -2.15
N THR A 148 14.87 1.15 -1.73
CA THR A 148 15.01 2.11 -0.62
C THR A 148 15.48 3.45 -1.12
N LEU A 149 14.96 4.52 -0.53
CA LEU A 149 15.40 5.89 -0.74
C LEU A 149 15.99 6.37 0.58
N SER A 150 17.29 6.63 0.58
CA SER A 150 18.04 7.03 1.77
C SER A 150 18.53 8.47 1.65
N ASP A 151 18.61 9.13 2.81
CA ASP A 151 19.30 10.39 2.93
C ASP A 151 20.81 10.19 2.69
N PRO A 152 21.45 10.98 1.80
CA PRO A 152 22.86 10.77 1.43
C PRO A 152 23.82 11.03 2.58
N ASP A 153 23.49 11.94 3.50
CA ASP A 153 24.40 12.38 4.55
C ASP A 153 24.38 11.42 5.75
N SER A 154 23.18 11.02 6.18
CA SER A 154 22.98 10.13 7.33
C SER A 154 22.91 8.65 6.98
N GLY A 155 22.64 8.31 5.71
CA GLY A 155 22.38 6.94 5.25
C GLY A 155 21.03 6.35 5.70
N ILE A 156 20.22 7.12 6.44
CA ILE A 156 18.94 6.69 6.98
C ILE A 156 17.95 6.47 5.83
N VAL A 157 17.23 5.34 5.86
CA VAL A 157 16.14 5.07 4.91
C VAL A 157 14.94 5.95 5.22
N ILE A 158 14.58 6.81 4.29
CA ILE A 158 13.40 7.68 4.38
C ILE A 158 12.16 6.97 3.84
N TYR A 159 12.30 6.25 2.73
CA TYR A 159 11.20 5.49 2.13
C TYR A 159 11.61 4.08 1.73
N THR A 160 10.73 3.13 1.97
CA THR A 160 10.79 1.79 1.42
C THR A 160 9.66 1.60 0.43
N VAL A 161 9.99 1.34 -0.83
CA VAL A 161 9.05 1.04 -1.90
C VAL A 161 9.05 -0.46 -2.15
N TRP A 162 7.86 -1.06 -2.12
CA TRP A 162 7.67 -2.43 -2.58
C TRP A 162 7.19 -2.42 -4.02
N TYR A 163 8.13 -2.73 -4.92
CA TYR A 163 7.91 -2.77 -6.35
C TYR A 163 7.67 -4.21 -6.79
N ARG A 164 6.53 -4.44 -7.45
CA ARG A 164 6.07 -5.78 -7.83
C ARG A 164 5.68 -5.80 -9.29
N THR A 165 6.19 -6.77 -10.05
CA THR A 165 5.87 -6.97 -11.47
C THR A 165 5.41 -8.40 -11.74
N PHE A 166 4.58 -8.58 -12.74
CA PHE A 166 4.24 -9.93 -13.21
C PHE A 166 5.48 -10.59 -13.81
N ARG A 167 5.88 -11.76 -13.31
CA ARG A 167 7.08 -12.45 -13.81
C ARG A 167 7.00 -12.75 -15.31
N SER A 168 5.79 -13.05 -15.81
CA SER A 168 5.55 -13.42 -17.21
C SER A 168 5.61 -12.26 -18.20
N THR A 169 5.27 -11.03 -17.78
CA THR A 169 5.14 -9.89 -18.70
C THR A 169 6.03 -8.71 -18.35
N GLY A 170 6.64 -8.70 -17.16
CA GLY A 170 7.37 -7.55 -16.62
C GLY A 170 6.50 -6.33 -16.30
N ARG A 171 5.18 -6.39 -16.57
CA ARG A 171 4.26 -5.29 -16.28
C ARG A 171 4.15 -5.09 -14.78
N VAL A 172 4.13 -3.83 -14.36
CA VAL A 172 3.96 -3.45 -12.95
C VAL A 172 2.59 -3.93 -12.46
N LEU A 173 2.63 -4.73 -11.40
CA LEU A 173 1.44 -5.15 -10.66
C LEU A 173 1.12 -4.11 -9.59
N TYR A 174 2.10 -3.81 -8.70
CA TYR A 174 1.99 -2.83 -7.63
C TYR A 174 3.29 -2.06 -7.42
N SER A 175 3.19 -0.78 -7.06
CA SER A 175 4.31 0.01 -6.56
C SER A 175 3.79 0.91 -5.43
N GLY A 176 4.12 0.56 -4.19
CA GLY A 176 3.64 1.29 -3.02
C GLY A 176 4.76 1.55 -2.03
N ILE A 177 4.70 2.67 -1.32
CA ILE A 177 5.59 2.99 -0.21
C ILE A 177 5.02 2.39 1.06
N TYR A 178 5.86 1.66 1.80
CA TYR A 178 5.51 1.03 3.06
C TYR A 178 6.26 1.73 4.20
N THR A 179 5.51 2.02 5.27
CA THR A 179 6.03 2.66 6.46
C THR A 179 5.09 2.36 7.64
N THR A 180 5.41 2.86 8.82
CA THR A 180 4.52 2.84 9.99
C THR A 180 3.95 4.22 10.25
N CYS A 181 2.84 4.29 10.98
CA CYS A 181 2.31 5.56 11.46
C CYS A 181 1.57 5.40 12.78
N THR A 182 1.63 6.43 13.63
CA THR A 182 0.83 6.50 14.85
C THR A 182 -0.47 7.24 14.59
N LEU A 183 -1.60 6.54 14.71
CA LEU A 183 -2.93 7.15 14.55
C LEU A 183 -3.26 8.14 15.67
N PRO A 184 -4.26 9.02 15.49
CA PRO A 184 -4.76 9.89 16.57
C PRO A 184 -5.18 9.16 17.85
N SER A 185 -5.53 7.87 17.75
CA SER A 185 -5.82 7.01 18.91
C SER A 185 -4.58 6.56 19.69
N GLY A 186 -3.37 6.86 19.20
CA GLY A 186 -2.10 6.38 19.73
C GLY A 186 -1.68 5.01 19.17
N LYS A 187 -2.54 4.33 18.39
CA LYS A 187 -2.21 3.01 17.83
C LYS A 187 -1.19 3.13 16.69
N VAL A 188 -0.10 2.37 16.76
CA VAL A 188 0.86 2.24 15.65
C VAL A 188 0.32 1.26 14.62
N CYS A 189 0.34 1.67 13.36
CA CYS A 189 -0.24 0.93 12.24
C CYS A 189 0.76 0.82 11.09
N VAL A 190 0.56 -0.20 10.24
CA VAL A 190 1.25 -0.29 8.95
C VAL A 190 0.53 0.61 7.97
N LYS A 191 1.29 1.40 7.21
CA LYS A 191 0.78 2.34 6.22
C LYS A 191 1.39 2.04 4.85
N ALA A 192 0.53 1.82 3.86
CA ALA A 192 0.89 1.69 2.46
C ALA A 192 0.38 2.91 1.68
N ILE A 193 1.25 3.57 0.93
CA ILE A 193 0.95 4.77 0.16
C ILE A 193 1.16 4.46 -1.32
N PHE A 194 0.12 4.67 -2.11
CA PHE A 194 0.12 4.51 -3.57
C PHE A 194 0.00 5.89 -4.21
N PRO A 195 1.10 6.45 -4.74
CA PRO A 195 1.11 7.79 -5.32
C PRO A 195 0.17 7.90 -6.51
N LEU A 196 -0.67 8.94 -6.50
CA LEU A 196 -1.59 9.28 -7.57
C LEU A 196 -1.26 10.67 -8.11
N PRO A 197 -1.65 11.03 -9.34
CA PRO A 197 -1.48 12.38 -9.84
C PRO A 197 -2.03 13.43 -8.85
N LYS A 198 -1.14 14.30 -8.36
CA LYS A 198 -1.42 15.34 -7.35
C LYS A 198 -1.97 14.83 -6.02
N GLY A 199 -1.81 13.56 -5.70
CA GLY A 199 -2.35 12.98 -4.48
C GLY A 199 -1.78 11.61 -4.16
N ASN A 200 -2.48 10.85 -3.33
CA ASN A 200 -2.21 9.44 -3.12
C ASN A 200 -3.46 8.69 -2.62
N ALA A 201 -3.43 7.38 -2.83
CA ALA A 201 -4.28 6.43 -2.11
C ALA A 201 -3.47 5.84 -0.96
N THR A 202 -3.92 6.05 0.27
CA THR A 202 -3.24 5.60 1.47
C THR A 202 -4.10 4.56 2.19
N VAL A 203 -3.54 3.39 2.44
CA VAL A 203 -4.16 2.31 3.22
C VAL A 203 -3.43 2.20 4.55
N ILE A 204 -4.15 2.38 5.65
CA ILE A 204 -3.61 2.20 7.00
C ILE A 204 -4.26 0.96 7.60
N MET A 205 -3.45 0.02 8.07
CA MET A 205 -3.92 -1.23 8.64
C MET A 205 -3.43 -1.37 10.07
N ALA A 206 -4.37 -1.57 10.97
CA ALA A 206 -4.11 -1.84 12.37
C ALA A 206 -3.62 -3.29 12.53
N PRO A 207 -2.44 -3.50 13.12
CA PRO A 207 -1.94 -4.84 13.36
C PRO A 207 -2.57 -5.47 14.61
N HIS A 208 -2.70 -6.80 14.57
CA HIS A 208 -3.19 -7.66 15.63
C HIS A 208 -2.53 -9.04 15.51
N ILE A 209 -2.08 -9.62 16.63
CA ILE A 209 -1.54 -10.98 16.65
C ILE A 209 -2.63 -11.92 17.15
N GLY A 210 -2.97 -12.92 16.34
CA GLY A 210 -3.98 -13.91 16.66
C GLY A 210 -3.49 -14.98 17.64
N PRO A 211 -4.40 -15.85 18.10
CA PRO A 211 -4.08 -16.88 19.09
C PRO A 211 -3.12 -17.95 18.55
N ASN A 212 -3.06 -18.15 17.24
CA ASN A 212 -2.21 -19.17 16.60
C ASN A 212 -0.91 -18.57 16.05
N GLY A 213 -0.56 -17.35 16.46
CA GLY A 213 0.66 -16.67 16.02
C GLY A 213 0.58 -16.04 14.63
N GLU A 214 -0.62 -15.94 14.06
CA GLU A 214 -0.87 -15.23 12.80
C GLU A 214 -0.86 -13.71 13.00
N LEU A 215 -0.34 -12.97 12.00
CA LEU A 215 -0.44 -11.52 11.95
C LEU A 215 -1.67 -11.11 11.14
N ARG A 216 -2.53 -10.31 11.74
CA ARG A 216 -3.72 -9.73 11.10
C ARG A 216 -3.55 -8.23 10.98
N LEU A 217 -3.66 -7.72 9.76
CA LEU A 217 -3.69 -6.30 9.44
C LEU A 217 -5.12 -5.92 9.05
N ASP A 218 -5.74 -5.01 9.81
CA ASP A 218 -7.14 -4.63 9.64
C ASP A 218 -7.31 -3.15 9.29
N GLY A 219 -7.83 -2.88 8.10
CA GLY A 219 -8.18 -1.56 7.58
C GLY A 219 -9.70 -1.29 7.58
N SER A 220 -10.45 -1.77 8.57
CA SER A 220 -11.92 -1.68 8.63
C SER A 220 -12.48 -0.66 9.62
N GLY A 221 -11.77 0.45 9.84
CA GLY A 221 -12.19 1.54 10.72
C GLY A 221 -13.59 2.10 10.41
N LYS A 222 -14.11 2.93 11.32
CA LYS A 222 -15.48 3.46 11.21
C LYS A 222 -15.51 4.94 10.86
N LYS A 223 -14.49 5.71 11.26
CA LYS A 223 -14.43 7.16 11.07
C LYS A 223 -13.05 7.63 10.64
N PHE A 224 -12.98 8.88 10.17
CA PHE A 224 -11.72 9.55 9.88
C PHE A 224 -10.81 9.56 11.11
N GLY A 225 -9.56 9.13 10.96
CA GLY A 225 -8.61 8.93 12.07
C GLY A 225 -8.46 7.45 12.47
N ASP A 226 -9.34 6.57 12.00
CA ASP A 226 -9.21 5.13 12.20
C ASP A 226 -8.37 4.49 11.08
N PRO A 227 -7.93 3.22 11.23
CA PRO A 227 -7.38 2.45 10.11
C PRO A 227 -8.37 2.37 8.94
N GLY A 228 -7.85 2.32 7.72
CA GLY A 228 -8.62 2.10 6.51
C GLY A 228 -8.09 2.89 5.32
N PHE A 229 -8.97 3.16 4.36
CA PHE A 229 -8.61 3.70 3.07
C PHE A 229 -8.87 5.20 2.98
N TYR A 230 -7.85 5.95 2.55
CA TYR A 230 -7.87 7.39 2.43
C TYR A 230 -7.38 7.81 1.05
N PHE A 231 -8.12 8.71 0.39
CA PHE A 231 -7.61 9.45 -0.75
C PHE A 231 -7.16 10.83 -0.31
N LEU A 232 -5.91 11.18 -0.55
CA LEU A 232 -5.40 12.53 -0.36
C LEU A 232 -5.22 13.18 -1.71
N LEU A 233 -5.50 14.48 -1.75
CA LEU A 233 -5.28 15.28 -2.94
C LEU A 233 -4.79 16.67 -2.58
N ASN A 234 -3.87 17.17 -3.38
CA ASN A 234 -3.41 18.54 -3.37
C ASN A 234 -4.12 19.35 -4.46
N ASP A 235 -4.78 20.45 -4.07
CA ASP A 235 -5.41 21.36 -5.03
C ASP A 235 -4.39 22.29 -5.72
N SER A 236 -4.87 23.10 -6.68
CA SER A 236 -4.05 24.07 -7.41
C SER A 236 -3.38 25.15 -6.55
N LYS A 237 -3.71 25.24 -5.26
CA LYS A 237 -3.16 26.19 -4.29
C LYS A 237 -2.42 25.49 -3.15
N ASP A 238 -2.01 24.24 -3.38
CA ASP A 238 -1.32 23.38 -2.43
C ASP A 238 -2.08 23.13 -1.11
N ASN A 239 -3.42 23.21 -1.14
CA ASN A 239 -4.23 22.75 -0.02
C ASN A 239 -4.51 21.26 -0.14
N VAL A 240 -4.32 20.55 0.97
CA VAL A 240 -4.57 19.12 1.03
C VAL A 240 -6.00 18.83 1.51
N SER A 241 -6.74 18.08 0.71
CA SER A 241 -7.99 17.41 1.10
C SER A 241 -7.75 15.93 1.32
N SER A 242 -8.50 15.35 2.24
CA SER A 242 -8.51 13.90 2.46
C SER A 242 -9.93 13.38 2.54
N GLN A 243 -10.17 12.24 1.91
CA GLN A 243 -11.44 11.56 1.92
C GLN A 243 -11.26 10.14 2.46
N TYR A 244 -11.98 9.85 3.53
CA TYR A 244 -12.02 8.52 4.13
C TYR A 244 -13.12 7.66 3.50
N ILE A 245 -12.77 6.49 2.98
CA ILE A 245 -13.70 5.60 2.28
C ILE A 245 -14.16 4.49 3.22
N ARG A 246 -15.08 4.82 4.13
CA ARG A 246 -15.63 3.90 5.14
C ARG A 246 -16.19 2.60 4.58
N SER A 247 -16.74 2.63 3.37
CA SER A 247 -17.35 1.47 2.73
C SER A 247 -16.34 0.43 2.28
N PHE A 248 -15.10 0.84 2.00
CA PHE A 248 -14.03 -0.02 1.51
C PHE A 248 -13.18 -0.49 2.70
N ARG A 249 -13.11 -1.80 2.91
CA ARG A 249 -12.38 -2.39 4.02
C ARG A 249 -11.43 -3.46 3.50
N ASP A 250 -10.25 -3.49 4.09
CA ASP A 250 -9.18 -4.43 3.78
C ASP A 250 -8.84 -5.22 5.04
N GLN A 251 -8.73 -6.53 4.92
CA GLN A 251 -8.28 -7.42 5.98
C GLN A 251 -7.26 -8.39 5.39
N LEU A 252 -6.05 -8.36 5.92
CA LEU A 252 -4.96 -9.25 5.54
C LEU A 252 -4.58 -10.12 6.74
N THR A 253 -4.64 -11.44 6.57
CA THR A 253 -4.19 -12.41 7.57
C THR A 253 -2.99 -13.14 7.01
N ILE A 254 -1.86 -13.09 7.71
CA ILE A 254 -0.62 -13.79 7.37
C ILE A 254 -0.40 -14.87 8.41
N SER A 255 -0.28 -16.11 7.97
CA SER A 255 0.00 -17.26 8.82
C SER A 255 1.02 -18.17 8.14
N GLY A 256 1.65 -19.06 8.90
CA GLY A 256 2.60 -20.00 8.35
C GLY A 256 3.57 -20.54 9.39
N CYS A 257 4.07 -21.74 9.12
CA CYS A 257 5.08 -22.43 9.91
C CYS A 257 6.24 -22.84 9.00
N GLY A 258 7.47 -22.58 9.43
CA GLY A 258 8.66 -22.83 8.60
C GLY A 258 8.79 -21.85 7.44
N GLU A 259 9.33 -22.32 6.32
CA GLU A 259 9.66 -21.49 5.14
C GLU A 259 8.45 -21.13 4.26
N ASN A 260 7.28 -21.71 4.53
CA ASN A 260 6.07 -21.51 3.76
C ASN A 260 5.08 -20.62 4.52
N ILE A 261 5.03 -19.36 4.14
CA ILE A 261 4.09 -18.37 4.65
C ILE A 261 2.93 -18.26 3.66
N VAL A 262 1.71 -18.22 4.17
CA VAL A 262 0.51 -17.95 3.39
C VAL A 262 -0.13 -16.67 3.88
N ALA A 263 -0.70 -15.90 2.95
CA ALA A 263 -1.49 -14.74 3.33
C ALA A 263 -2.83 -14.72 2.59
N GLU A 264 -3.91 -14.48 3.32
CA GLU A 264 -5.24 -14.25 2.76
C GLU A 264 -5.59 -12.77 2.94
N GLN A 265 -5.93 -12.11 1.84
CA GLN A 265 -6.42 -10.73 1.86
C GLN A 265 -7.86 -10.68 1.35
N ILE A 266 -8.75 -10.07 2.12
CA ILE A 266 -10.16 -9.92 1.78
C ILE A 266 -10.47 -8.43 1.67
N LEU A 267 -10.92 -8.03 0.47
CA LEU A 267 -11.46 -6.69 0.25
C LEU A 267 -12.98 -6.74 0.26
N THR A 268 -13.58 -5.84 1.03
CA THR A 268 -15.04 -5.67 1.06
C THR A 268 -15.44 -4.24 0.71
N LEU A 269 -16.58 -4.11 0.04
CA LEU A 269 -17.19 -2.83 -0.29
C LEU A 269 -18.67 -2.88 0.12
N TRP A 270 -19.11 -1.92 0.92
CA TRP A 270 -20.47 -1.89 1.51
C TRP A 270 -20.83 -3.18 2.25
N GLY A 271 -19.85 -3.80 2.91
CA GLY A 271 -20.04 -5.05 3.65
C GLY A 271 -20.08 -6.32 2.79
N MET A 272 -20.06 -6.21 1.47
CA MET A 272 -19.99 -7.35 0.56
C MET A 272 -18.55 -7.64 0.17
N ARG A 273 -18.17 -8.91 0.10
CA ARG A 273 -16.85 -9.32 -0.40
C ARG A 273 -16.73 -8.97 -1.89
N VAL A 274 -15.76 -8.14 -2.23
CA VAL A 274 -15.46 -7.78 -3.63
C VAL A 274 -14.52 -8.81 -4.23
N LEU A 275 -13.44 -9.11 -3.52
CA LEU A 275 -12.44 -10.06 -3.96
C LEU A 275 -11.65 -10.63 -2.78
N ARG A 276 -10.96 -11.73 -3.05
CA ARG A 276 -10.00 -12.37 -2.15
C ARG A 276 -8.69 -12.61 -2.89
N PHE A 277 -7.59 -12.20 -2.28
CA PHE A 277 -6.25 -12.63 -2.66
C PHE A 277 -5.79 -13.77 -1.76
N ASN A 278 -5.10 -14.74 -2.35
CA ASN A 278 -4.31 -15.72 -1.62
C ASN A 278 -2.88 -15.62 -2.10
N TYR A 279 -1.95 -15.37 -1.19
CA TYR A 279 -0.53 -15.28 -1.46
C TYR A 279 0.19 -16.51 -0.93
N SER A 280 1.11 -17.03 -1.73
CA SER A 280 2.11 -18.01 -1.32
C SER A 280 3.45 -17.30 -1.23
N ILE A 281 4.07 -17.32 -0.05
CA ILE A 281 5.30 -16.62 0.25
C ILE A 281 6.31 -17.68 0.69
N SER A 282 7.41 -17.77 -0.03
CA SER A 282 8.48 -18.76 0.22
C SER A 282 9.81 -18.04 0.31
N CYS A 283 10.64 -18.44 1.28
CA CYS A 283 12.00 -17.92 1.37
C CYS A 283 12.75 -18.31 0.09
N GLY A 284 13.31 -17.32 -0.62
CA GLY A 284 14.12 -17.60 -1.79
C GLY A 284 15.46 -18.12 -1.32
N VAL A 285 15.68 -19.44 -1.35
CA VAL A 285 17.03 -19.98 -1.22
C VAL A 285 17.83 -19.43 -2.41
N SER A 286 18.72 -18.48 -2.13
CA SER A 286 19.75 -18.08 -3.07
C SER A 286 20.66 -19.28 -3.27
N ASN A 287 20.49 -19.97 -4.40
CA ASN A 287 21.56 -20.81 -4.96
C ASN A 287 22.70 -19.92 -5.42
#